data_AF-A0A210PQ26-F1
#
_entry.id   AF-A0A210PQ26-F1
#
_cell.length_a   1.000
_cell.length_b   1.000
_cell.length_c   1.000
_cell.angle_alpha   90.00
_cell.angle_beta   90.00
_cell.angle_gamma   90.00
#
_symmetry.space_group_name_H-M   'P 1'
#
loop_
_entity.id
_entity.type
_entity.pdbx_description
1 polymer ?
#
loop_
_entity_poly.entity_id
_entity_poly.type
_entity_poly.pdbx_seq_one_letter_code
_entity_poly.pdbx_strand_id
1 'polypeptide(L)'
;MADEKKSIDSPVDKVDDLKMSRGEKPEIVVDLEKLHDLFVYDEMENKIRFSDIYKHQKTVVVFIRHFLCFVCKDYMEDLAIIPLEYLQAANVRIVVIGPAPCKFIKPFKKETGFNYTLYTDPEREIYKALNLKEKMEHGDDKNNKHVKQNVIMGVLRSTWKAMRVQEYEGNIKQQGGAFVLGPGDAVHFAHIDENSLDHTPINDLLEKAGVAAVSFPKDKRVQHI
;
A
#
# COMPACT_ATOMS: atom_id res chain seq x y z
N MET A 1 66.98 19.29 12.20
CA MET A 1 66.05 19.16 13.35
C MET A 1 64.78 19.89 12.95
N ALA A 2 63.79 19.16 12.48
CA ALA A 2 62.52 19.71 12.01
C ALA A 2 61.44 19.32 13.01
N ASP A 3 60.82 20.33 13.63
CA ASP A 3 59.63 20.20 14.47
C ASP A 3 58.40 19.94 13.58
N GLU A 4 57.86 18.73 13.64
CA GLU A 4 56.62 18.37 13.00
C GLU A 4 55.45 18.66 13.96
N LYS A 5 54.84 19.84 13.81
CA LYS A 5 53.58 20.18 14.49
C LYS A 5 52.48 19.24 13.99
N LYS A 6 52.12 18.27 14.82
CA LYS A 6 50.94 17.41 14.63
C LYS A 6 49.67 18.27 14.79
N SER A 7 49.01 18.61 13.69
CA SER A 7 47.70 19.27 13.70
C SER A 7 46.67 18.31 14.29
N ILE A 8 46.16 18.67 15.47
CA ILE A 8 45.06 17.95 16.11
C ILE A 8 43.79 18.39 15.40
N ASP A 9 43.33 17.57 14.47
CA ASP A 9 42.05 17.74 13.79
C ASP A 9 40.93 17.61 14.83
N SER A 10 40.19 18.70 15.06
CA SER A 10 39.24 18.78 16.16
C SER A 10 37.95 18.03 15.80
N PRO A 11 37.30 17.32 16.72
CA PRO A 11 36.03 16.63 16.45
C PRO A 11 34.88 17.56 16.03
N VAL A 12 35.07 18.88 16.18
CA VAL A 12 34.06 19.91 15.95
C VAL A 12 33.91 20.20 14.46
N ASP A 13 35.00 20.14 13.69
CA ASP A 13 35.01 20.46 12.26
C ASP A 13 34.26 19.42 11.41
N LYS A 14 33.97 18.23 11.96
CA LYS A 14 33.17 17.17 11.30
C LYS A 14 31.66 17.31 11.49
N VAL A 15 31.20 18.22 12.34
CA VAL A 15 29.77 18.42 12.62
C VAL A 15 29.14 19.37 11.60
N ASP A 16 29.92 20.28 11.02
CA ASP A 16 29.43 21.25 10.02
C ASP A 16 29.17 20.64 8.63
N ASP A 17 29.66 19.43 8.38
CA ASP A 17 29.41 18.66 7.15
C ASP A 17 28.21 17.69 7.24
N LEU A 18 27.44 17.74 8.34
CA LEU A 18 26.16 17.02 8.43
C LEU A 18 25.12 17.69 7.54
N LYS A 19 25.14 17.35 6.25
CA LYS A 19 24.00 17.59 5.36
C LYS A 19 22.80 16.85 5.92
N MET A 20 21.80 17.60 6.35
CA MET A 20 20.45 17.09 6.64
C MET A 20 19.94 16.38 5.38
N SER A 21 20.10 15.06 5.30
CA SER A 21 19.44 14.28 4.27
C SER A 21 17.96 14.30 4.59
N ARG A 22 17.20 15.19 3.96
CA ARG A 22 15.76 14.94 3.76
C ARG A 22 15.74 13.58 3.08
N GLY A 23 15.20 12.55 3.74
CA GLY A 23 15.19 11.19 3.22
C GLY A 23 14.47 11.16 1.88
N GLU A 24 15.20 11.37 0.79
CA GLU A 24 14.72 11.14 -0.56
C GLU A 24 14.60 9.62 -0.69
N LYS A 25 13.38 9.10 -0.53
CA LYS A 25 13.08 7.71 -0.86
C LYS A 25 13.43 7.56 -2.35
N PRO A 26 14.26 6.58 -2.73
CA PRO A 26 14.69 6.44 -4.12
C PRO A 26 13.46 6.37 -5.03
N GLU A 27 13.54 7.06 -6.17
CA GLU A 27 12.47 7.10 -7.16
C GLU A 27 12.17 5.68 -7.64
N ILE A 28 10.94 5.23 -7.39
CA ILE A 28 10.51 3.88 -7.78
C ILE A 28 10.27 3.88 -9.28
N VAL A 29 11.18 3.25 -10.03
CA VAL A 29 11.02 3.05 -11.47
C VAL A 29 10.07 1.88 -11.70
N VAL A 30 8.88 2.17 -12.22
CA VAL A 30 7.88 1.15 -12.60
C VAL A 30 8.00 0.88 -14.10
N ASP A 31 8.40 -0.34 -14.44
CA ASP A 31 8.48 -0.81 -15.82
C ASP A 31 7.12 -1.37 -16.25
N LEU A 32 6.28 -0.51 -16.84
CA LEU A 32 4.93 -0.90 -17.26
C LEU A 32 4.92 -1.90 -18.44
N GLU A 33 5.97 -1.93 -19.27
CA GLU A 33 6.05 -2.86 -20.41
C GLU A 33 6.01 -4.31 -19.93
N LYS A 34 6.68 -4.62 -18.81
CA LYS A 34 6.64 -5.95 -18.18
C LYS A 34 5.26 -6.36 -17.67
N LEU A 35 4.34 -5.41 -17.52
CA LEU A 35 3.01 -5.63 -16.96
C LEU A 35 1.91 -5.71 -18.04
N HIS A 36 2.21 -5.34 -19.29
CA HIS A 36 1.22 -5.23 -20.38
C HIS A 36 0.47 -6.52 -20.66
N ASP A 37 1.17 -7.66 -20.60
CA ASP A 37 0.63 -8.98 -20.87
C ASP A 37 0.32 -9.78 -19.60
N LEU A 38 0.36 -9.13 -18.43
CA LEU A 38 -0.11 -9.72 -17.18
C LEU A 38 -1.61 -9.48 -17.00
N PHE A 39 -2.23 -10.32 -16.18
CA PHE A 39 -3.68 -10.33 -16.03
C PHE A 39 -4.10 -10.32 -14.58
N VAL A 40 -5.28 -9.72 -14.35
CA VAL A 40 -6.04 -9.84 -13.11
C VAL A 40 -7.38 -10.49 -13.39
N TYR A 41 -8.04 -10.95 -12.34
CA TYR A 41 -9.34 -11.61 -12.41
C TYR A 41 -10.39 -10.79 -11.68
N ASP A 42 -11.56 -10.63 -12.27
CA ASP A 42 -12.69 -9.99 -11.62
C ASP A 42 -13.49 -10.96 -10.73
N GLU A 43 -14.59 -10.46 -10.16
CA GLU A 43 -15.50 -11.21 -9.29
C GLU A 43 -16.13 -12.44 -9.95
N MET A 44 -16.19 -12.46 -11.29
CA MET A 44 -16.78 -13.51 -12.13
C MET A 44 -15.69 -14.38 -12.77
N GLU A 45 -14.44 -14.26 -12.33
CA GLU A 45 -13.28 -14.98 -12.87
C GLU A 45 -12.93 -14.60 -14.32
N ASN A 46 -13.44 -13.49 -14.83
CA ASN A 46 -13.05 -12.99 -16.14
C ASN A 46 -11.60 -12.49 -16.08
N LYS A 47 -10.83 -12.85 -17.10
CA LYS A 47 -9.42 -12.46 -17.25
C LYS A 47 -9.32 -11.07 -17.89
N ILE A 48 -8.73 -10.11 -17.17
CA ILE A 48 -8.59 -8.72 -17.59
C ILE A 48 -7.10 -8.39 -17.71
N ARG A 49 -6.66 -7.80 -18.83
CA ARG A 49 -5.26 -7.35 -18.97
C ARG A 49 -5.02 -6.21 -17.99
N PHE A 50 -3.86 -6.23 -17.33
CA PHE A 50 -3.54 -5.20 -16.35
C PHE A 50 -3.47 -3.80 -16.97
N SER A 51 -2.94 -3.68 -18.19
CA SER A 51 -2.89 -2.41 -18.93
C SER A 51 -4.26 -1.80 -19.21
N ASP A 52 -5.29 -2.62 -19.48
CA ASP A 52 -6.65 -2.15 -19.74
C ASP A 52 -7.29 -1.45 -18.52
N ILE A 53 -6.75 -1.66 -17.32
CA ILE A 53 -7.22 -1.00 -16.10
C ILE A 53 -7.02 0.52 -16.17
N TYR A 54 -5.89 0.97 -16.73
CA TYR A 54 -5.49 2.38 -16.73
C TYR A 54 -5.29 2.96 -18.15
N LYS A 55 -5.43 2.15 -19.20
CA LYS A 55 -5.20 2.54 -20.59
C LYS A 55 -5.89 3.84 -21.01
N HIS A 56 -7.14 4.05 -20.62
CA HIS A 56 -7.97 5.17 -21.08
C HIS A 56 -8.22 6.24 -20.01
N GLN A 57 -7.94 5.93 -18.75
CA GLN A 57 -8.33 6.76 -17.62
C GLN A 57 -7.27 6.69 -16.53
N LYS A 58 -6.95 7.83 -15.93
CA LYS A 58 -6.07 7.87 -14.76
C LYS A 58 -6.69 7.04 -13.65
N THR A 59 -5.89 6.15 -13.08
CA THR A 59 -6.36 5.13 -12.15
C THR A 59 -5.46 5.07 -10.94
N VAL A 60 -6.06 5.22 -9.76
CA VAL A 60 -5.41 4.82 -8.50
C VAL A 60 -5.52 3.31 -8.40
N VAL A 61 -4.39 2.61 -8.41
CA VAL A 61 -4.30 1.15 -8.25
C VAL A 61 -3.69 0.86 -6.88
N VAL A 62 -4.45 0.21 -6.01
CA VAL A 62 -4.00 -0.19 -4.67
C VAL A 62 -3.84 -1.71 -4.62
N PHE A 63 -2.65 -2.18 -4.26
CA PHE A 63 -2.37 -3.58 -3.99
C PHE A 63 -2.47 -3.83 -2.49
N ILE A 64 -3.41 -4.68 -2.07
CA ILE A 64 -3.54 -5.05 -0.65
C ILE A 64 -2.67 -6.26 -0.32
N ARG A 65 -2.23 -6.37 0.93
CA ARG A 65 -1.35 -7.47 1.36
C ARG A 65 -2.03 -8.83 1.28
N HIS A 66 -3.23 -8.89 1.84
CA HIS A 66 -4.10 -10.05 1.85
C HIS A 66 -5.47 -9.69 2.42
N PHE A 67 -6.50 -10.44 2.04
CA PHE A 67 -7.89 -10.24 2.45
C PHE A 67 -8.15 -10.48 3.95
N LEU A 68 -7.21 -11.14 4.66
CA LEU A 68 -7.28 -11.37 6.11
C LEU A 68 -6.59 -10.28 6.95
N CYS A 69 -5.98 -9.28 6.33
CA CYS A 69 -5.18 -8.27 7.04
C CYS A 69 -6.09 -7.24 7.70
N PHE A 70 -5.91 -7.03 9.01
CA PHE A 70 -6.66 -6.03 9.76
C PHE A 70 -6.39 -4.61 9.26
N VAL A 71 -5.12 -4.28 9.07
CA VAL A 71 -4.71 -2.96 8.60
C VAL A 71 -5.25 -2.70 7.19
N CYS A 72 -5.19 -3.69 6.30
CA CYS A 72 -5.78 -3.54 4.97
C CYS A 72 -7.31 -3.42 5.05
N LYS A 73 -7.99 -4.08 5.99
CA LYS A 73 -9.44 -3.90 6.16
C LYS A 73 -9.76 -2.45 6.53
N ASP A 74 -9.08 -1.89 7.53
CA ASP A 74 -9.32 -0.51 7.98
C ASP A 74 -9.03 0.48 6.85
N TYR A 75 -7.93 0.28 6.11
CA TYR A 75 -7.60 1.08 4.93
C TYR A 75 -8.66 0.97 3.82
N MET A 76 -9.21 -0.23 3.59
CA MET A 76 -10.26 -0.46 2.61
C MET A 76 -11.61 0.13 3.01
N GLU A 77 -11.95 0.12 4.31
CA GLU A 77 -13.12 0.82 4.85
C GLU A 77 -13.01 2.33 4.60
N ASP A 78 -11.82 2.91 4.79
CA ASP A 78 -11.60 4.34 4.49
C ASP A 78 -11.66 4.60 2.97
N LEU A 79 -11.07 3.75 2.13
CA LEU A 79 -11.22 3.86 0.66
C LEU A 79 -12.69 3.81 0.21
N ALA A 80 -13.54 3.07 0.93
CA ALA A 80 -14.97 2.96 0.63
C ALA A 80 -15.74 4.27 0.92
N ILE A 81 -15.20 5.17 1.73
CA ILE A 81 -15.81 6.46 2.09
C ILE A 81 -15.65 7.50 0.98
N ILE A 82 -14.65 7.34 0.11
CA ILE A 82 -14.38 8.28 -0.99
C ILE A 82 -15.65 8.44 -1.83
N PRO A 83 -16.18 9.66 -2.03
CA PRO A 83 -17.38 9.86 -2.84
C PRO A 83 -17.11 9.62 -4.33
N LEU A 84 -18.06 8.99 -5.03
CA LEU A 84 -17.94 8.73 -6.46
C LEU A 84 -17.86 10.04 -7.26
N GLU A 85 -18.54 11.08 -6.79
CA GLU A 85 -18.60 12.40 -7.43
C GLU A 85 -17.22 13.05 -7.51
N TYR A 86 -16.36 12.81 -6.51
CA TYR A 86 -15.00 13.36 -6.47
C TYR A 86 -14.12 12.71 -7.54
N LEU A 87 -14.29 11.39 -7.70
CA LEU A 87 -13.60 10.62 -8.73
C LEU A 87 -14.07 11.00 -10.14
N GLN A 88 -15.38 11.16 -10.32
CA GLN A 88 -15.98 11.57 -11.58
C GLN A 88 -15.54 12.98 -11.99
N ALA A 89 -15.53 13.94 -11.06
CA ALA A 89 -15.10 15.32 -11.33
C ALA A 89 -13.64 15.40 -11.80
N ALA A 90 -12.78 14.51 -11.30
CA ALA A 90 -11.37 14.44 -11.69
C ALA A 90 -11.12 13.51 -12.90
N ASN A 91 -12.14 12.83 -13.41
CA ASN A 91 -12.01 11.74 -14.38
C ASN A 91 -10.97 10.67 -13.95
N VAL A 92 -11.04 10.27 -12.68
CA VAL A 92 -10.18 9.26 -12.06
C VAL A 92 -11.01 8.05 -11.66
N ARG A 93 -10.42 6.86 -11.71
CA ARG A 93 -10.99 5.65 -11.11
C ARG A 93 -10.11 5.13 -9.98
N ILE A 94 -10.71 4.41 -9.04
CA ILE A 94 -10.00 3.65 -8.01
C ILE A 94 -10.22 2.16 -8.26
N VAL A 95 -9.13 1.42 -8.20
CA VAL A 95 -9.10 -0.04 -8.35
C VAL A 95 -8.25 -0.63 -7.23
N VAL A 96 -8.73 -1.71 -6.64
CA VAL A 96 -7.94 -2.51 -5.69
C VAL A 96 -7.63 -3.87 -6.31
N ILE A 97 -6.44 -4.39 -6.05
CA ILE A 97 -6.01 -5.73 -6.45
C ILE A 97 -5.55 -6.49 -5.21
N GLY A 98 -6.02 -7.72 -5.01
CA GLY A 98 -5.60 -8.56 -3.88
C GLY A 98 -4.97 -9.90 -4.31
N PRO A 99 -4.05 -10.49 -3.52
CA PRO A 99 -3.37 -11.73 -3.86
C PRO A 99 -4.15 -12.92 -3.28
N ALA A 100 -5.33 -13.19 -3.83
CA ALA A 100 -6.17 -14.32 -3.44
C ALA A 100 -7.10 -14.73 -4.59
N PRO A 101 -7.70 -15.93 -4.56
CA PRO A 101 -8.74 -16.32 -5.52
C PRO A 101 -9.94 -15.36 -5.57
N CYS A 102 -10.56 -15.20 -6.75
CA CYS A 102 -11.70 -14.30 -7.00
C CYS A 102 -12.90 -14.54 -6.05
N LYS A 103 -13.09 -15.77 -5.54
CA LYS A 103 -14.14 -16.12 -4.55
C LYS A 103 -14.10 -15.25 -3.28
N PHE A 104 -12.97 -14.61 -2.98
CA PHE A 104 -12.82 -13.72 -1.82
C PHE A 104 -13.27 -12.27 -2.08
N ILE A 105 -13.53 -11.87 -3.34
CA ILE A 105 -13.97 -10.52 -3.71
C ILE A 105 -15.32 -10.18 -3.05
N LYS A 106 -16.39 -10.95 -3.35
CA LYS A 106 -17.75 -10.72 -2.83
C LYS A 106 -17.79 -10.54 -1.30
N PRO A 107 -17.24 -11.49 -0.52
CA PRO A 107 -17.28 -11.38 0.94
C PRO A 107 -16.49 -10.20 1.47
N PHE A 108 -15.36 -9.85 0.84
CA PHE A 108 -14.52 -8.75 1.31
C PHE A 108 -15.12 -7.37 0.99
N LYS A 109 -15.72 -7.20 -0.20
CA LYS A 109 -16.48 -5.99 -0.52
C LYS A 109 -17.66 -5.79 0.45
N LYS A 110 -18.41 -6.86 0.74
CA LYS A 110 -19.52 -6.82 1.71
C LYS A 110 -19.06 -6.37 3.10
N GLU A 111 -17.91 -6.88 3.55
CA GLU A 111 -17.36 -6.61 4.88
C GLU A 111 -16.77 -5.20 5.01
N THR A 112 -16.18 -4.66 3.94
CA THR A 112 -15.52 -3.34 3.93
C THR A 112 -16.44 -2.21 3.46
N GLY A 113 -17.57 -2.52 2.84
CA GLY A 113 -18.42 -1.54 2.16
C GLY A 113 -17.79 -1.00 0.86
N PHE A 114 -16.66 -1.55 0.41
CA PHE A 114 -15.95 -1.08 -0.77
C PHE A 114 -16.77 -1.36 -2.04
N ASN A 115 -17.30 -0.30 -2.64
CA ASN A 115 -18.21 -0.40 -3.79
C ASN A 115 -17.54 -0.21 -5.15
N TYR A 116 -16.24 0.12 -5.17
CA TYR A 116 -15.46 0.25 -6.40
C TYR A 116 -14.99 -1.13 -6.94
N THR A 117 -14.25 -1.09 -8.04
CA THR A 117 -13.73 -2.28 -8.70
C THR A 117 -12.62 -2.92 -7.86
N LEU A 118 -12.76 -4.22 -7.61
CA LEU A 118 -11.78 -5.06 -6.92
C LEU A 118 -11.44 -6.23 -7.83
N TYR A 119 -10.16 -6.41 -8.11
CA TYR A 119 -9.64 -7.54 -8.86
C TYR A 119 -8.75 -8.42 -7.97
N THR A 120 -8.37 -9.57 -8.50
CA THR A 120 -7.44 -10.50 -7.88
C THR A 120 -6.29 -10.86 -8.80
N ASP A 121 -5.10 -11.03 -8.23
CA ASP A 121 -3.92 -11.62 -8.86
C ASP A 121 -3.47 -12.82 -8.01
N PRO A 122 -4.11 -14.00 -8.17
CA PRO A 122 -3.88 -15.16 -7.30
C PRO A 122 -2.43 -15.66 -7.33
N GLU A 123 -1.80 -15.66 -8.51
CA GLU A 123 -0.43 -16.13 -8.73
C GLU A 123 0.64 -15.07 -8.40
N ARG A 124 0.19 -13.86 -8.08
CA ARG A 124 1.03 -12.72 -7.67
C ARG A 124 2.00 -12.31 -8.78
N GLU A 125 1.65 -12.52 -10.05
CA GLU A 125 2.54 -12.22 -11.17
C GLU A 125 2.81 -10.71 -11.26
N ILE A 126 1.79 -9.89 -11.06
CA ILE A 126 1.90 -8.43 -11.07
C ILE A 126 2.60 -7.94 -9.80
N TYR A 127 2.29 -8.54 -8.64
CA TYR A 127 3.00 -8.26 -7.39
C TYR A 127 4.51 -8.47 -7.54
N LYS A 128 4.92 -9.60 -8.14
CA LYS A 128 6.33 -9.93 -8.39
C LYS A 128 6.95 -8.97 -9.40
N ALA A 129 6.27 -8.68 -10.50
CA ALA A 129 6.78 -7.80 -11.54
C ALA A 129 6.94 -6.34 -11.08
N LEU A 130 6.07 -5.88 -10.16
CA LEU A 130 6.19 -4.59 -9.48
C LEU A 130 7.20 -4.59 -8.31
N ASN A 131 7.86 -5.72 -8.03
CA ASN A 131 8.76 -5.90 -6.90
C ASN A 131 8.12 -5.57 -5.54
N LEU A 132 6.82 -5.86 -5.37
CA LEU A 132 6.14 -5.70 -4.08
C LEU A 132 6.77 -6.65 -3.06
N LYS A 133 7.14 -6.10 -1.90
CA LYS A 133 8.01 -6.79 -0.95
C LYS A 133 7.37 -8.07 -0.39
N GLU A 134 8.20 -9.08 -0.17
CA GLU A 134 7.85 -10.28 0.59
C GLU A 134 8.68 -10.35 1.87
N LYS A 135 8.26 -9.63 2.91
CA LYS A 135 9.01 -9.52 4.17
C LYS A 135 8.12 -9.79 5.38
N MET A 136 8.66 -10.55 6.35
CA MET A 136 8.15 -10.61 7.72
C MET A 136 8.93 -9.61 8.58
N GLU A 137 8.76 -8.31 8.38
CA GLU A 137 9.28 -7.34 9.33
C GLU A 137 8.14 -6.94 10.26
N HIS A 138 8.10 -7.57 11.44
CA HIS A 138 7.61 -6.88 12.63
C HIS A 138 8.62 -5.75 12.86
N GLY A 139 8.18 -4.50 12.93
CA GLY A 139 9.07 -3.39 13.31
C GLY A 139 9.87 -3.78 14.55
N ASP A 140 11.14 -3.40 14.57
CA ASP A 140 12.17 -3.84 15.52
C ASP A 140 11.69 -3.74 16.99
N ASP A 141 11.16 -4.84 17.55
CA ASP A 141 10.71 -4.93 18.95
C ASP A 141 11.86 -5.39 19.86
N LYS A 142 13.06 -4.85 19.61
CA LYS A 142 14.23 -5.04 20.47
C LYS A 142 14.32 -3.90 21.46
N ASN A 143 13.38 -3.81 22.42
CA ASN A 143 13.62 -3.26 23.78
C ASN A 143 12.36 -3.13 24.65
N ASN A 144 11.47 -4.13 24.71
CA ASN A 144 10.38 -4.02 25.69
C ASN A 144 10.13 -5.32 26.47
N LYS A 145 10.74 -5.42 27.66
CA LYS A 145 10.49 -6.46 28.67
C LYS A 145 9.07 -6.40 29.28
N HIS A 146 8.18 -5.56 28.75
CA HIS A 146 6.82 -5.34 29.26
C HIS A 146 5.73 -5.38 28.18
N VAL A 147 5.92 -6.07 27.04
CA VAL A 147 4.81 -6.27 26.09
C VAL A 147 3.80 -7.28 26.62
N LYS A 148 2.84 -6.77 27.40
CA LYS A 148 1.50 -7.36 27.59
C LYS A 148 0.45 -6.42 26.99
N GLN A 149 0.57 -6.05 25.72
CA GLN A 149 -0.50 -5.37 24.97
C GLN A 149 -0.36 -5.80 23.50
N ASN A 150 -1.02 -6.87 23.05
CA ASN A 150 -2.30 -6.75 22.32
C ASN A 150 -3.04 -8.10 22.20
N VAL A 151 -3.03 -8.92 23.26
CA VAL A 151 -3.81 -10.17 23.30
C VAL A 151 -5.33 -9.89 23.20
N ILE A 152 -5.78 -8.68 23.51
CA ILE A 152 -7.20 -8.30 23.53
C ILE A 152 -7.78 -8.03 22.12
N MET A 153 -6.97 -7.73 21.11
CA MET A 153 -7.47 -7.66 19.72
C MET A 153 -7.61 -9.05 19.08
N GLY A 154 -7.09 -10.10 19.74
CA GLY A 154 -7.11 -11.47 19.27
C GLY A 154 -8.43 -12.22 19.46
N VAL A 155 -9.38 -11.70 20.24
CA VAL A 155 -10.56 -12.48 20.67
C VAL A 155 -11.84 -12.15 19.90
N LEU A 156 -12.00 -10.94 19.36
CA LEU A 156 -13.26 -10.53 18.70
C LEU A 156 -13.42 -10.93 17.22
N ARG A 157 -12.40 -11.50 16.56
CA ARG A 157 -12.43 -11.88 15.11
C ARG A 157 -12.20 -13.37 14.84
N SER A 158 -12.29 -14.18 15.89
CA SER A 158 -11.86 -15.58 15.91
C SER A 158 -12.61 -16.48 14.91
N THR A 159 -13.89 -16.23 14.65
CA THR A 159 -14.73 -17.12 13.81
C THR A 159 -14.42 -17.03 12.31
N TRP A 160 -14.24 -15.84 11.74
CA TRP A 160 -13.90 -15.68 10.31
C TRP A 160 -12.44 -16.07 10.02
N LYS A 161 -11.53 -15.73 10.96
CA LYS A 161 -10.13 -16.14 10.91
C LYS A 161 -10.01 -17.67 10.99
N ALA A 162 -10.75 -18.33 11.88
CA ALA A 162 -10.74 -19.80 11.97
C ALA A 162 -11.28 -20.48 10.70
N MET A 163 -12.34 -19.96 10.09
CA MET A 163 -12.92 -20.56 8.88
C MET A 163 -12.11 -20.29 7.60
N ARG A 164 -11.38 -19.16 7.50
CA ARG A 164 -10.61 -18.81 6.30
C ARG A 164 -9.11 -19.04 6.39
N VAL A 165 -8.52 -19.19 7.57
CA VAL A 165 -7.11 -19.59 7.69
C VAL A 165 -6.87 -20.99 7.11
N GLN A 166 -7.88 -21.86 7.12
CA GLN A 166 -7.80 -23.16 6.44
C GLN A 166 -7.91 -23.06 4.91
N GLU A 167 -8.58 -22.04 4.37
CA GLU A 167 -8.75 -21.85 2.91
C GLU A 167 -7.80 -20.82 2.29
N TYR A 168 -7.11 -20.03 3.11
CA TYR A 168 -6.23 -18.97 2.66
C TYR A 168 -4.79 -19.49 2.57
N GLU A 169 -4.43 -19.96 1.38
CA GLU A 169 -3.07 -20.41 1.04
C GLU A 169 -2.17 -19.24 0.56
N GLY A 170 -2.47 -18.01 0.96
CA GLY A 170 -1.72 -16.84 0.50
C GLY A 170 -0.45 -16.56 1.32
N ASN A 171 0.52 -15.91 0.68
CA ASN A 171 1.78 -15.55 1.33
C ASN A 171 1.59 -14.41 2.35
N ILE A 172 1.61 -14.75 3.65
CA ILE A 172 1.46 -13.78 4.76
C ILE A 172 2.57 -12.71 4.76
N LYS A 173 3.71 -12.98 4.12
CA LYS A 173 4.84 -12.03 4.00
C LYS A 173 4.62 -10.98 2.93
N GLN A 174 3.63 -11.15 2.06
CA GLN A 174 3.34 -10.23 0.97
C GLN A 174 3.02 -8.83 1.54
N GLN A 175 3.66 -7.82 0.95
CA GLN A 175 3.38 -6.41 1.17
C GLN A 175 2.58 -5.85 -0.02
N GLY A 176 1.94 -4.71 0.21
CA GLY A 176 1.12 -4.02 -0.76
C GLY A 176 1.89 -2.89 -1.46
N GLY A 177 1.13 -2.00 -2.05
CA GLY A 177 1.63 -0.78 -2.66
C GLY A 177 0.49 0.03 -3.26
N ALA A 178 0.79 1.27 -3.64
CA ALA A 178 -0.18 2.15 -4.27
C ALA A 178 0.46 2.89 -5.44
N PHE A 179 -0.30 2.99 -6.53
CA PHE A 179 0.15 3.56 -7.79
C PHE A 179 -0.91 4.48 -8.35
N VAL A 180 -0.49 5.52 -9.06
CA VAL A 180 -1.38 6.34 -9.90
C VAL A 180 -0.89 6.17 -11.33
N LEU A 181 -1.66 5.44 -12.13
CA LEU A 181 -1.30 5.01 -13.48
C LEU A 181 -2.22 5.60 -14.53
N GLY A 182 -1.70 5.75 -15.75
CA GLY A 182 -2.42 6.16 -16.93
C GLY A 182 -2.95 7.60 -16.94
N PRO A 183 -3.61 8.02 -18.04
CA PRO A 183 -3.89 7.24 -19.24
C PRO A 183 -2.63 6.79 -19.99
N GLY A 184 -2.69 5.65 -20.67
CA GLY A 184 -1.54 5.02 -21.32
C GLY A 184 -0.44 4.59 -20.34
N ASP A 185 0.81 4.58 -20.79
CA ASP A 185 1.97 4.14 -19.99
C ASP A 185 2.55 5.25 -19.09
N ALA A 186 1.67 6.04 -18.50
CA ALA A 186 2.04 7.10 -17.57
C ALA A 186 2.06 6.58 -16.12
N VAL A 187 3.12 6.88 -15.38
CA VAL A 187 3.22 6.64 -13.94
C VAL A 187 3.30 8.00 -13.26
N HIS A 188 2.24 8.39 -12.55
CA HIS A 188 2.17 9.67 -11.83
C HIS A 188 2.63 9.55 -10.38
N PHE A 189 2.52 8.34 -9.82
CA PHE A 189 2.94 8.03 -8.46
C PHE A 189 3.15 6.52 -8.32
N ALA A 190 4.13 6.14 -7.51
CA ALA A 190 4.39 4.77 -7.13
C ALA A 190 4.90 4.74 -5.69
N HIS A 191 4.35 3.83 -4.89
CA HIS A 191 4.83 3.53 -3.56
C HIS A 191 4.70 2.03 -3.30
N ILE A 192 5.80 1.42 -2.87
CA ILE A 192 5.85 0.04 -2.41
C ILE A 192 5.90 0.08 -0.89
N ASP A 193 4.96 -0.62 -0.26
CA ASP A 193 4.86 -0.66 1.20
C ASP A 193 6.09 -1.39 1.77
N GLU A 194 6.78 -0.75 2.70
CA GLU A 194 7.89 -1.35 3.44
C GLU A 194 7.42 -2.45 4.40
N ASN A 195 6.27 -2.23 5.03
CA ASN A 195 5.67 -3.12 6.01
C ASN A 195 4.14 -2.92 6.06
N SER A 196 3.47 -3.66 6.95
CA SER A 196 2.00 -3.68 7.02
C SER A 196 1.33 -2.36 7.40
N LEU A 197 2.09 -1.39 7.92
CA LEU A 197 1.62 -0.07 8.36
C LEU A 197 2.06 1.05 7.42
N ASP A 198 2.82 0.74 6.37
CA ASP A 198 3.38 1.72 5.42
C ASP A 198 2.46 1.94 4.20
N HIS A 199 1.14 1.80 4.37
CA HIS A 199 0.21 2.18 3.31
C HIS A 199 0.30 3.69 3.05
N THR A 200 0.30 4.11 1.78
CA THR A 200 0.25 5.53 1.44
C THR A 200 -1.00 6.17 2.04
N PRO A 201 -0.93 7.35 2.69
CA PRO A 201 -2.13 8.05 3.14
C PRO A 201 -3.10 8.30 1.98
N ILE A 202 -4.39 8.04 2.18
CA ILE A 202 -5.38 8.12 1.10
C ILE A 202 -5.43 9.51 0.46
N ASN A 203 -5.40 10.58 1.27
CA ASN A 203 -5.43 11.94 0.73
C ASN A 203 -4.19 12.29 -0.10
N ASP A 204 -3.03 11.69 0.20
CA ASP A 204 -1.83 11.88 -0.61
C ASP A 204 -2.01 11.18 -1.98
N LEU A 205 -2.63 9.99 -2.01
CA LEU A 205 -2.98 9.32 -3.28
C LEU A 205 -3.99 10.13 -4.10
N LEU A 206 -5.02 10.66 -3.44
CA LEU A 206 -6.04 11.50 -4.09
C LEU A 206 -5.40 12.76 -4.68
N GLU A 207 -4.53 13.43 -3.93
CA GLU A 207 -3.78 14.59 -4.42
C GLU A 207 -2.94 14.25 -5.66
N LYS A 208 -2.16 13.15 -5.62
CA LYS A 208 -1.36 12.69 -6.78
C LYS A 208 -2.22 12.33 -7.98
N ALA A 209 -3.44 11.88 -7.76
CA ALA A 209 -4.41 11.62 -8.83
C ALA A 209 -5.10 12.88 -9.36
N GLY A 210 -5.08 13.99 -8.59
CA GLY A 210 -5.83 15.21 -8.89
C GLY A 210 -7.28 15.17 -8.39
N VAL A 211 -7.56 14.35 -7.38
CA VAL A 211 -8.87 14.22 -6.72
C VAL A 211 -8.87 15.06 -5.44
N ALA A 212 -10.02 15.67 -5.12
CA ALA A 212 -10.20 16.42 -3.89
C ALA A 212 -10.02 15.53 -2.64
N ALA A 213 -9.44 16.11 -1.58
CA ALA A 213 -9.26 15.42 -0.31
C ALA A 213 -10.59 15.05 0.35
N VAL A 214 -10.61 13.91 1.04
CA VAL A 214 -11.76 13.38 1.77
C VAL A 214 -11.48 13.43 3.27
N SER A 215 -12.50 13.71 4.07
CA SER A 215 -12.41 13.63 5.53
C SER A 215 -12.80 12.24 5.99
N PHE A 216 -11.92 11.59 6.75
CA PHE A 216 -12.14 10.24 7.29
C PHE A 216 -12.48 10.34 8.79
N PRO A 217 -13.49 9.61 9.30
CA PRO A 217 -13.92 9.70 10.71
C PRO A 217 -12.81 9.40 11.74
N LYS A 218 -11.76 8.68 11.34
CA LYS A 218 -10.62 8.30 12.19
C LYS A 218 -9.39 9.21 12.01
N ASP A 219 -9.46 10.27 11.20
CA ASP A 219 -8.34 11.19 11.00
C ASP A 219 -8.11 12.04 12.26
N LYS A 220 -7.03 11.74 12.99
CA LYS A 220 -6.65 12.48 14.21
C LYS A 220 -6.34 13.96 13.94
N ARG A 221 -6.11 14.36 12.69
CA ARG A 221 -5.91 15.77 12.30
C ARG A 221 -7.17 16.62 12.46
N VAL A 222 -8.33 16.00 12.69
CA VAL A 222 -9.63 16.67 12.88
C VAL A 222 -10.20 16.42 14.29
N GLN A 223 -9.36 16.12 15.28
CA GLN A 223 -9.80 16.08 16.68
C GLN A 223 -9.56 17.44 17.37
N HIS A 224 -10.62 18.25 17.32
CA HIS A 224 -11.00 19.33 18.23
C HIS A 224 -10.09 20.57 18.34
N ILE A 225 -10.54 21.66 17.69
CA ILE A 225 -10.62 22.99 18.30
C ILE A 225 -11.74 22.96 19.35
#